data_AF-A0A7V3IZB8-F1
#
_entry.id   AF-A0A7V3IZB8-F1
#
_cell.length_a   1.000
_cell.length_b   1.000
_cell.length_c   1.000
_cell.angle_alpha   90.00
_cell.angle_beta   90.00
_cell.angle_gamma   90.00
#
_symmetry.space_group_name_H-M   'P 1'
#
loop_
_entity.id
_entity.type
_entity.pdbx_description
1 polymer ?
#
loop_
_entity_poly.entity_id
_entity_poly.type
_entity_poly.pdbx_seq_one_letter_code
_entity_poly.pdbx_strand_id
1 'polypeptide(L)' 'MTVLPQCLRCKHFQPPPRTGPAPYACAAFPAGIPREILLAEHDHRRPFPGDHGIRFEPRDDPK' A
#
# COMPACT_ATOMS: atom_id res chain seq x y z
N MET A 1 -15.83 -10.47 4.83
CA MET A 1 -14.48 -11.04 4.94
C MET A 1 -13.51 -9.88 5.06
N THR A 2 -12.87 -9.69 6.21
CA THR A 2 -11.82 -8.66 6.40
C THR A 2 -10.51 -9.20 5.83
N VAL A 3 -10.32 -9.05 4.52
CA VAL A 3 -9.01 -9.33 3.89
C VAL A 3 -8.03 -8.28 4.39
N LEU A 4 -6.92 -8.71 4.98
CA LEU A 4 -5.83 -7.80 5.35
C LEU A 4 -5.27 -7.15 4.08
N PRO A 5 -5.18 -5.81 3.99
CA PRO A 5 -4.61 -5.14 2.83
C PRO A 5 -3.19 -5.63 2.57
N GLN A 6 -2.88 -6.03 1.33
CA GLN A 6 -1.54 -6.47 0.95
C GLN A 6 -0.47 -5.40 1.25
N CYS A 7 -0.87 -4.11 1.20
CA CYS A 7 -0.02 -2.97 1.54
C CYS A 7 0.67 -3.11 2.90
N LEU A 8 0.00 -3.67 3.92
CA LEU A 8 0.57 -3.77 5.28
C LEU A 8 1.80 -4.68 5.36
N ARG A 9 1.95 -5.59 4.38
CA ARG A 9 3.08 -6.51 4.23
C ARG A 9 4.14 -6.01 3.24
N CYS A 10 3.92 -4.84 2.63
CA CYS A 10 4.84 -4.25 1.66
C CYS A 10 5.90 -3.39 2.36
N LYS A 11 7.15 -3.48 1.92
CA LYS A 11 8.27 -2.67 2.44
C LYS A 11 8.08 -1.17 2.17
N HIS A 12 7.34 -0.81 1.11
CA HIS A 12 7.11 0.57 0.69
C HIS A 12 6.00 1.28 1.47
N PHE A 13 5.24 0.56 2.31
CA PHE A 13 4.09 1.12 3.01
C PHE A 13 4.50 2.09 4.11
N GLN A 14 3.94 3.30 4.05
CA GLN A 14 4.13 4.36 5.03
C GLN A 14 2.83 4.53 5.84
N PRO A 15 2.85 4.17 7.14
CA PRO A 15 1.68 4.40 7.98
C PRO A 15 1.43 5.90 8.13
N PRO A 16 0.16 6.34 8.19
CA PRO A 16 -0.16 7.74 8.46
C PRO A 16 0.37 8.16 9.84
N PRO A 17 0.61 9.46 10.06
CA PRO A 17 0.99 9.97 11.37
C PRO A 17 -0.10 9.64 12.40
N ARG A 18 0.31 9.46 13.66
CA ARG A 18 -0.61 9.13 14.76
C ARG A 18 -1.60 10.26 15.07
N THR A 19 -1.29 11.47 14.61
CA THR A 19 -2.04 12.69 14.86
C THR A 19 -2.26 13.43 13.54
N GLY A 20 -3.49 13.91 13.33
CA GLY A 20 -3.87 14.68 12.14
C GLY A 20 -4.36 13.84 10.97
N PRO A 21 -4.97 14.48 9.95
CA PRO A 21 -5.46 13.78 8.77
C PRO A 21 -4.33 13.57 7.76
N ALA A 22 -3.92 12.32 7.54
CA ALA A 22 -3.17 11.96 6.35
C ALA A 22 -3.63 10.60 5.81
N PRO A 23 -3.64 10.41 4.48
CA PRO A 23 -3.96 9.13 3.89
C PRO A 23 -2.85 8.11 4.12
N TYR A 24 -3.16 6.83 3.94
CA TYR A 24 -2.15 5.80 3.74
C TYR A 24 -1.38 6.08 2.45
N ALA A 25 -0.05 6.07 2.50
CA ALA A 25 0.80 6.38 1.37
C ALA A 25 1.92 5.33 1.19
N CYS A 26 2.56 5.34 0.03
CA CYS A 26 3.77 4.55 -0.23
C CYS A 26 4.60 5.23 -1.33
N ALA A 27 5.79 4.69 -1.61
CA ALA A 27 6.66 5.22 -2.66
C ALA A 27 6.00 5.25 -4.05
N ALA A 28 5.12 4.30 -4.35
CA ALA A 28 4.35 4.27 -5.61
C ALA A 28 3.27 5.36 -5.66
N PHE A 29 2.64 5.66 -4.53
CA PHE A 29 1.50 6.59 -4.40
C PHE A 29 1.72 7.58 -3.24
N PRO A 30 2.60 8.59 -3.41
CA PRO A 30 2.96 9.52 -2.33
C PRO A 30 1.80 10.43 -1.89
N ALA A 31 0.82 10.67 -2.78
CA ALA A 31 -0.38 11.45 -2.48
C ALA A 31 -1.50 10.62 -1.82
N GLY A 32 -1.34 9.30 -1.71
CA GLY A 32 -2.33 8.40 -1.11
C GLY A 32 -2.58 7.16 -1.98
N ILE A 33 -2.68 6.00 -1.34
CA ILE A 33 -2.91 4.71 -2.00
C ILE A 33 -4.37 4.64 -2.51
N PRO A 34 -4.59 4.25 -3.78
CA PRO A 34 -5.92 4.02 -4.35
C PRO A 34 -6.77 3.04 -3.51
N ARG A 35 -8.08 3.28 -3.46
CA ARG A 35 -9.02 2.49 -2.64
C ARG A 35 -9.04 1.03 -3.07
N GLU A 36 -8.96 0.76 -4.37
CA GLU A 36 -8.94 -0.57 -4.98
C GLU A 36 -7.77 -1.40 -4.46
N ILE A 37 -6.62 -0.75 -4.28
CA ILE A 37 -5.43 -1.38 -3.70
C ILE A 37 -5.60 -1.54 -2.18
N LEU A 38 -6.06 -0.49 -1.48
CA LEU A 38 -6.25 -0.52 -0.02
C LEU A 38 -7.26 -1.57 0.43
N LEU A 39 -8.29 -1.84 -0.36
CA LEU A 39 -9.34 -2.81 -0.05
C LEU A 39 -9.08 -4.20 -0.63
N ALA A 40 -7.89 -4.42 -1.20
CA ALA A 40 -7.51 -5.66 -1.86
C ALA A 40 -8.47 -6.07 -3.01
N GLU A 41 -9.14 -5.10 -3.63
CA GLU A 41 -9.94 -5.28 -4.85
C GLU A 41 -9.01 -5.46 -6.07
N HIS A 42 -7.80 -4.89 -6.02
CA HIS A 42 -6.71 -5.13 -6.97
C HIS A 42 -5.55 -5.87 -6.31
N ASP A 43 -5.00 -6.88 -6.99
CA ASP A 43 -3.81 -7.58 -6.53
C ASP A 43 -2.59 -6.67 -6.63
N HIS A 44 -2.09 -6.19 -5.49
CA HIS A 44 -1.00 -5.21 -5.38
C HIS A 44 0.33 -5.67 -6.01
N ARG A 45 0.47 -6.95 -6.35
CA ARG A 45 1.61 -7.50 -7.11
C ARG A 45 1.53 -7.24 -8.61
N ARG A 46 0.35 -6.86 -9.12
CA ARG A 46 0.12 -6.53 -10.53
C ARG A 46 0.33 -5.04 -10.77
N PRO A 47 0.75 -4.64 -12.00
CA PRO A 47 0.83 -3.23 -12.37
C PRO A 47 -0.49 -2.50 -12.11
N PHE A 48 -0.40 -1.24 -11.69
CA PHE A 48 -1.56 -0.36 -11.51
C PHE A 48 -1.28 1.03 -12.09
N PRO A 49 -2.28 1.71 -12.70
CA PRO A 49 -2.08 3.05 -13.23
C PRO A 49 -1.49 4.01 -12.19
N GLY A 50 -0.35 4.63 -12.51
CA GLY A 50 0.32 5.58 -11.62
C GLY A 50 1.21 4.96 -10.52
N ASP A 51 1.51 3.66 -10.58
CA ASP A 51 2.41 2.99 -9.63
C ASP A 51 3.90 3.36 -9.78
N HIS A 52 4.25 4.17 -10.79
CA HIS A 52 5.61 4.60 -11.12
C HIS A 52 6.60 3.42 -11.30
N GLY A 53 6.10 2.23 -11.66
CA GLY A 53 6.89 1.00 -11.79
C GLY A 53 7.26 0.34 -10.46
N ILE A 54 6.85 0.92 -9.32
CA ILE A 54 7.09 0.38 -7.98
C ILE A 54 5.95 -0.57 -7.63
N ARG A 55 6.28 -1.82 -7.32
CA ARG A 55 5.29 -2.88 -7.04
C ARG A 55 5.47 -3.43 -5.63
N PHE A 56 4.60 -4.37 -5.25
CA PHE A 56 4.73 -5.10 -3.99
C PHE A 56 6.12 -5.72 -3.85
N GLU A 57 6.77 -5.38 -2.75
CA GLU A 57 7.97 -6.06 -2.26
C GLU A 57 7.73 -6.38 -0.79
N PRO A 58 7.86 -7.66 -0.38
CA PRO A 58 7.59 -8.06 1.00
C PRO A 58 8.54 -7.36 1.97
N ARG A 59 8.08 -7.09 3.19
CA ARG A 59 8.95 -6.69 4.31
C ARG A 59 9.92 -7.81 4.65
N ASP A 60 11.13 -7.45 5.06
CA ASP A 60 12.17 -8.41 5.47
C ASP A 60 11.85 -9.08 6.84
N ASP A 61 10.88 -8.54 7.58
CA ASP A 61 10.47 -9.05 8.89
C ASP A 61 9.55 -10.28 8.80
N PRO A 62 9.85 -11.39 9.52
CA PRO A 62 9.10 -12.64 9.47
C PRO A 62 7.82 -12.63 10.33
N LYS A 63 7.06 -11.52 10.33
CA LYS A 63 5.95 -11.30 11.28
C LYS A 63 4.66 -12.05 10.94
#